data_AF-A0A9P1WUT4-F1
#
_entry.id   AF-A0A9P1WUT4-F1
#
_cell.length_a   1.000
_cell.length_b   1.000
_cell.length_c   1.000
_cell.angle_alpha   90.00
_cell.angle_beta   90.00
_cell.angle_gamma   90.00
#
_symmetry.space_group_name_H-M   'P 1'
#
loop_
_entity.id
_entity.type
_entity.pdbx_description
1 polymer ?
#
loop_
_entity_poly.entity_id
_entity_poly.type
_entity_poly.pdbx_seq_one_letter_code
_entity_poly.pdbx_strand_id
1 'polypeptide(L)'
;MRFKEGDKVEFIYKNKKSVGEINGVYHGTQEVSIKQSDSPVDLLFSDKAVVKVEEQERIVVPQFVADWISQCKQEGYDLSWSINYDDSDMPYEIFEWLNPTADNQELFARAWMDGYEVEKEQLYYVKLIDQATGYLNVRSDGCKSLNNSVQNDIFKTQFTEADIKAIDERYWQFAVPVEEVTE
;
A
#
# COMPACT_ATOMS: atom_id res chain seq x y z
N MET A 1 20.95 -24.86 -8.35
CA MET A 1 20.01 -24.57 -7.25
C MET A 1 19.46 -23.16 -7.44
N ARG A 2 18.17 -22.97 -7.17
CA ARG A 2 17.45 -21.70 -7.40
C ARG A 2 17.37 -20.77 -6.18
N PHE A 3 17.99 -21.17 -5.08
CA PHE A 3 17.92 -20.49 -3.80
C PHE A 3 19.29 -19.98 -3.36
N LYS A 4 19.29 -18.90 -2.58
CA LYS A 4 20.44 -18.29 -1.90
C LYS A 4 20.11 -18.07 -0.42
N GLU A 5 21.15 -17.94 0.41
CA GLU A 5 20.98 -17.51 1.80
C GLU A 5 20.24 -16.15 1.86
N GLY A 6 19.34 -16.02 2.83
CA GLY A 6 18.44 -14.88 2.98
C GLY A 6 17.15 -14.94 2.15
N ASP A 7 16.98 -15.90 1.24
CA ASP A 7 15.69 -16.08 0.54
C ASP A 7 14.60 -16.51 1.55
N LYS A 8 13.47 -15.80 1.56
CA LYS A 8 12.25 -16.23 2.26
C LYS A 8 11.57 -17.35 1.48
N VAL A 9 11.14 -18.38 2.19
CA VAL A 9 10.59 -19.57 1.57
C VAL A 9 9.40 -20.15 2.34
N GLU A 10 8.51 -20.79 1.59
CA GLU A 10 7.39 -21.57 2.06
C GLU A 10 7.66 -23.07 1.93
N PHE A 11 7.27 -23.81 2.96
CA PHE A 11 7.42 -25.26 3.02
C PHE A 11 6.34 -25.86 3.92
N ILE A 12 6.07 -27.16 3.74
CA ILE A 12 5.15 -27.90 4.63
C ILE A 12 5.97 -28.55 5.73
N TYR A 13 5.65 -28.22 6.98
CA TYR A 13 6.24 -28.82 8.16
C TYR A 13 5.15 -29.23 9.15
N LYS A 14 5.21 -30.48 9.63
CA LYS A 14 4.20 -31.06 10.53
C LYS A 14 2.76 -30.84 10.04
N ASN A 15 2.53 -31.04 8.73
CA ASN A 15 1.24 -30.83 8.05
C ASN A 15 0.70 -29.39 8.12
N LYS A 16 1.56 -28.40 8.35
CA LYS A 16 1.19 -26.97 8.30
C LYS A 16 2.10 -26.24 7.32
N LYS A 17 1.52 -25.31 6.56
CA LYS A 17 2.28 -24.33 5.79
C LYS A 17 3.10 -23.49 6.78
N SER A 18 4.41 -23.41 6.56
CA SER A 18 5.36 -22.67 7.38
C SER A 18 6.20 -21.77 6.49
N VAL A 19 6.62 -20.63 7.06
CA VAL A 19 7.52 -19.67 6.40
C VAL A 19 8.82 -19.63 7.20
N GLY A 20 9.94 -19.52 6.48
CA GLY A 20 11.25 -19.35 7.08
C GLY A 20 12.23 -18.70 6.11
N GLU A 21 13.46 -18.51 6.58
CA GLU A 21 14.54 -17.91 5.81
C GLU A 21 15.63 -18.94 5.56
N ILE A 22 16.17 -18.99 4.35
CA ILE A 22 17.28 -19.89 4.03
C ILE A 22 18.55 -19.41 4.74
N ASN A 23 19.08 -20.26 5.61
CA ASN A 23 20.33 -20.04 6.35
C ASN A 23 21.53 -20.81 5.74
N GLY A 24 21.30 -21.72 4.78
CA GLY A 24 22.38 -22.43 4.10
C GLY A 24 21.91 -23.21 2.87
N VAL A 25 22.78 -23.35 1.86
CA VAL A 25 22.47 -24.04 0.58
C VAL A 25 23.53 -25.11 0.29
N TYR A 26 23.09 -26.36 0.13
CA TYR A 26 23.98 -27.51 -0.07
C TYR A 26 23.83 -28.10 -1.48
N HIS A 27 24.69 -27.64 -2.39
CA HIS A 27 24.66 -28.03 -3.80
C HIS A 27 24.85 -29.54 -4.05
N GLY A 28 25.66 -30.22 -3.22
CA GLY A 28 25.96 -31.63 -3.38
C GLY A 28 24.77 -32.56 -3.07
N THR A 29 23.94 -32.19 -2.10
CA THR A 29 22.77 -32.99 -1.67
C THR A 29 21.44 -32.44 -2.19
N GLN A 30 21.43 -31.27 -2.82
CA GLN A 30 20.22 -30.56 -3.26
C GLN A 30 19.28 -30.21 -2.09
N GLU A 31 19.87 -29.83 -0.94
CA GLU A 31 19.15 -29.44 0.27
C GLU A 31 19.39 -27.97 0.66
N VAL A 32 18.42 -27.38 1.36
CA VAL A 32 18.48 -26.05 1.95
C VAL A 32 18.22 -26.14 3.46
N SER A 33 18.98 -25.36 4.24
CA SER A 33 18.77 -25.15 5.67
C SER A 33 17.85 -23.96 5.84
N ILE A 34 16.72 -24.12 6.54
CA ILE A 34 15.73 -23.07 6.75
C ILE A 34 15.62 -22.77 8.24
N LYS A 35 15.84 -21.51 8.60
CA LYS A 35 15.63 -20.99 9.94
C LYS A 35 14.21 -20.46 10.07
N GLN A 36 13.44 -21.04 10.98
CA GLN A 36 12.11 -20.55 11.34
C GLN A 36 12.23 -19.65 12.58
N SER A 37 11.53 -18.50 12.58
CA SER A 37 11.67 -17.48 13.63
C SER A 37 11.55 -18.01 15.06
N ASP A 38 10.69 -19.01 15.28
CA ASP A 38 10.40 -19.58 16.61
C ASP A 38 11.15 -20.88 16.91
N SER A 39 11.94 -21.41 15.97
CA SER A 39 12.63 -22.70 16.13
C SER A 39 14.09 -22.50 16.54
N PRO A 40 14.57 -23.18 17.59
CA PRO A 40 15.98 -23.13 17.99
C PRO A 40 16.91 -23.92 17.05
N VAL A 41 16.34 -24.65 16.08
CA VAL A 41 17.08 -25.50 15.14
C VAL A 41 16.62 -25.20 13.72
N ASP A 42 17.58 -25.17 12.80
CA ASP A 42 17.30 -25.08 11.37
C ASP A 42 16.76 -26.40 10.84
N LEU A 43 15.81 -26.31 9.92
CA LEU A 43 15.20 -27.47 9.27
C LEU A 43 15.84 -27.68 7.89
N LEU A 44 16.22 -28.92 7.61
CA LEU A 44 16.74 -29.34 6.31
C LEU A 44 15.60 -29.81 5.41
N PHE A 45 15.52 -29.23 4.22
CA PHE A 45 14.55 -29.61 3.19
C PHE A 45 15.25 -29.78 1.84
N SER A 46 14.72 -30.68 0.99
CA SER A 46 15.11 -30.69 -0.42
C SER A 46 14.67 -29.39 -1.10
N ASP A 47 15.49 -28.86 -2.00
CA ASP A 47 15.16 -27.66 -2.78
C ASP A 47 13.88 -27.79 -3.63
N LYS A 48 13.44 -29.04 -3.90
CA LYS A 48 12.17 -29.33 -4.59
C LYS A 48 10.95 -29.25 -3.68
N ALA A 49 11.13 -29.34 -2.36
CA ALA A 49 10.06 -29.31 -1.36
C ALA A 49 9.79 -27.91 -0.80
N VAL A 50 10.50 -26.90 -1.33
CA VAL A 50 10.52 -25.53 -0.85
C VAL A 50 10.23 -24.62 -2.03
N VAL A 51 9.46 -23.55 -1.80
CA VAL A 51 9.11 -22.54 -2.79
C VAL A 51 9.51 -21.17 -2.26
N LYS A 52 9.97 -20.24 -3.12
CA LYS A 52 10.19 -18.87 -2.69
C LYS A 52 8.85 -18.26 -2.27
N VAL A 53 8.86 -17.48 -1.19
CA VAL A 53 7.72 -16.60 -0.90
C VAL A 53 7.65 -15.62 -2.05
N GLU A 54 6.63 -15.74 -2.89
CA GLU A 54 6.19 -14.63 -3.71
C GLU A 54 5.45 -13.69 -2.76
N GLU A 55 5.87 -12.42 -2.72
CA GLU A 55 5.07 -11.42 -2.02
C GLU A 55 3.70 -11.41 -2.67
N GLN A 56 2.68 -11.67 -1.86
CA GLN A 56 1.31 -11.70 -2.31
C GLN A 56 1.01 -10.34 -2.93
N GLU A 57 0.57 -10.31 -4.19
CA GLU A 57 0.19 -9.07 -4.86
C GLU A 57 -0.91 -8.40 -4.03
N ARG A 58 -0.53 -7.39 -3.25
CA ARG A 58 -1.46 -6.62 -2.46
C ARG A 58 -2.23 -5.73 -3.41
N ILE A 59 -3.54 -5.82 -3.34
CA ILE A 59 -4.37 -4.94 -4.15
C ILE A 59 -4.27 -3.51 -3.64
N VAL A 60 -4.46 -2.57 -4.54
CA VAL A 60 -4.54 -1.14 -4.20
C VAL A 60 -6.00 -0.81 -3.90
N VAL A 61 -6.27 -0.17 -2.76
CA VAL A 61 -7.60 0.30 -2.37
C VAL A 61 -7.57 1.80 -2.06
N PRO A 62 -8.68 2.53 -2.26
CA PRO A 62 -8.76 3.93 -1.85
C PRO A 62 -8.57 4.12 -0.33
N GLN A 63 -8.10 5.29 0.08
CA GLN A 63 -7.85 5.60 1.50
C GLN A 63 -9.09 5.43 2.39
N PHE A 64 -10.27 5.90 1.96
CA PHE A 64 -11.49 5.75 2.76
C PHE A 64 -11.87 4.28 2.98
N VAL A 65 -11.57 3.40 2.01
CA VAL A 65 -11.77 1.95 2.14
C VAL A 65 -10.79 1.34 3.14
N ALA A 66 -9.52 1.77 3.09
CA ALA A 66 -8.50 1.35 4.04
C ALA A 66 -8.88 1.73 5.48
N ASP A 67 -9.36 2.96 5.68
CA ASP A 67 -9.80 3.48 6.98
C ASP A 67 -10.97 2.67 7.53
N TRP A 68 -11.96 2.35 6.68
CA TRP A 68 -13.08 1.48 7.05
C TRP A 68 -12.64 0.07 7.46
N ILE A 69 -11.77 -0.58 6.66
CA ILE A 69 -11.25 -1.92 7.01
C ILE A 69 -10.53 -1.87 8.37
N SER A 70 -9.74 -0.83 8.62
CA SER A 70 -9.04 -0.64 9.89
C SER A 70 -10.01 -0.46 11.06
N GLN A 71 -11.05 0.35 10.90
CA GLN A 71 -12.08 0.58 11.90
C GLN A 71 -12.83 -0.73 12.22
N CYS A 72 -13.35 -1.42 11.21
CA CYS A 72 -14.04 -2.70 11.38
C CYS A 72 -13.18 -3.72 12.16
N LYS A 73 -11.89 -3.84 11.81
CA LYS A 73 -10.98 -4.76 12.52
C LYS A 73 -10.77 -4.35 13.98
N GLN A 74 -10.71 -3.05 14.28
CA GLN A 74 -10.58 -2.55 15.65
C GLN A 74 -11.85 -2.79 16.47
N GLU A 75 -13.02 -2.68 15.83
CA GLU A 75 -14.32 -2.92 16.46
C GLU A 75 -14.68 -4.42 16.56
N GLY A 76 -13.85 -5.29 15.98
CA GLY A 76 -14.01 -6.74 16.06
C GLY A 76 -14.99 -7.32 15.04
N TYR A 77 -15.27 -6.58 13.97
CA TYR A 77 -16.14 -7.02 12.89
C TYR A 77 -15.47 -8.15 12.11
N ASP A 78 -16.27 -9.10 11.63
CA ASP A 78 -15.84 -10.03 10.60
C ASP A 78 -16.12 -9.47 9.20
N LEU A 79 -15.65 -10.18 8.16
CA LEU A 79 -15.83 -9.75 6.77
C LEU A 79 -17.31 -9.62 6.38
N SER A 80 -18.20 -10.46 6.94
CA SER A 80 -19.62 -10.40 6.58
C SER A 80 -20.30 -9.17 7.16
N TRP A 81 -19.89 -8.78 8.37
CA TRP A 81 -20.37 -7.56 9.01
C TRP A 81 -19.81 -6.29 8.34
N SER A 82 -18.53 -6.28 7.96
CA SER A 82 -17.91 -5.09 7.36
C SER A 82 -18.43 -4.72 5.96
N ILE A 83 -19.13 -5.62 5.29
CA ILE A 83 -19.81 -5.38 3.99
C ILE A 83 -21.33 -5.36 4.11
N ASN A 84 -21.88 -5.40 5.33
CA ASN A 84 -23.32 -5.42 5.53
C ASN A 84 -23.92 -4.03 5.27
N TYR A 85 -24.72 -3.90 4.21
CA TYR A 85 -25.36 -2.63 3.85
C TYR A 85 -26.43 -2.14 4.83
N ASP A 86 -26.94 -3.04 5.68
CA ASP A 86 -27.90 -2.67 6.74
C ASP A 86 -27.21 -2.19 8.03
N ASP A 87 -25.87 -2.16 8.03
CA ASP A 87 -25.09 -1.65 9.15
C ASP A 87 -25.15 -0.12 9.20
N SER A 88 -25.61 0.43 10.32
CA SER A 88 -25.69 1.88 10.52
C SER A 88 -24.33 2.55 10.66
N ASP A 89 -23.30 1.79 10.99
CA ASP A 89 -21.96 2.31 11.23
C ASP A 89 -21.17 2.43 9.91
N MET A 90 -21.67 1.84 8.80
CA MET A 90 -21.07 1.94 7.47
C MET A 90 -21.17 3.38 6.91
N PRO A 91 -20.03 4.03 6.58
CA PRO A 91 -20.05 5.32 5.90
C PRO A 91 -20.72 5.22 4.52
N TYR A 92 -21.45 6.27 4.14
CA TYR A 92 -22.13 6.31 2.84
C TYR A 92 -21.16 6.14 1.64
N GLU A 93 -19.94 6.67 1.75
CA GLU A 93 -18.91 6.52 0.70
C GLU A 93 -18.46 5.07 0.51
N ILE A 94 -18.46 4.25 1.59
CA ILE A 94 -18.18 2.81 1.50
C ILE A 94 -19.32 2.09 0.79
N PHE A 95 -20.56 2.42 1.12
CA PHE A 95 -21.73 1.90 0.42
C PHE A 95 -21.68 2.23 -1.08
N GLU A 96 -21.41 3.49 -1.42
CA GLU A 96 -21.30 3.93 -2.83
C GLU A 96 -20.14 3.26 -3.57
N TRP A 97 -19.06 2.88 -2.87
CA TRP A 97 -17.96 2.16 -3.49
C TRP A 97 -18.24 0.66 -3.65
N LEU A 98 -18.85 0.00 -2.65
CA LEU A 98 -19.13 -1.45 -2.67
C LEU A 98 -20.33 -1.85 -3.54
N ASN A 99 -21.41 -1.06 -3.52
CA ASN A 99 -22.69 -1.43 -4.12
C ASN A 99 -22.68 -1.51 -5.67
N PRO A 100 -21.99 -0.62 -6.42
CA PRO A 100 -22.14 -0.57 -7.88
C PRO A 100 -21.59 -1.78 -8.63
N THR A 101 -20.59 -2.49 -8.10
CA THR A 101 -19.90 -3.59 -8.80
C THR A 101 -19.55 -4.74 -7.86
N ALA A 102 -19.60 -5.97 -8.39
CA ALA A 102 -19.05 -7.14 -7.69
C ALA A 102 -17.53 -7.06 -7.55
N ASP A 103 -16.85 -6.41 -8.51
CA ASP A 103 -15.40 -6.25 -8.51
C ASP A 103 -14.90 -5.51 -7.25
N ASN A 104 -15.58 -4.43 -6.83
CA ASN A 104 -15.21 -3.72 -5.60
C ASN A 104 -15.46 -4.55 -4.33
N GLN A 105 -16.46 -5.42 -4.34
CA GLN A 105 -16.71 -6.36 -3.23
C GLN A 105 -15.61 -7.44 -3.17
N GLU A 106 -15.18 -7.96 -4.33
CA GLU A 106 -14.05 -8.88 -4.42
C GLU A 106 -12.74 -8.22 -4.00
N LEU A 107 -12.49 -6.97 -4.42
CA LEU A 107 -11.36 -6.17 -3.97
C LEU A 107 -11.42 -6.01 -2.45
N PHE A 108 -12.53 -5.58 -1.89
CA PHE A 108 -12.67 -5.46 -0.43
C PHE A 108 -12.34 -6.75 0.30
N ALA A 109 -12.88 -7.88 -0.15
CA ALA A 109 -12.63 -9.19 0.45
C ALA A 109 -11.15 -9.59 0.37
N ARG A 110 -10.48 -9.33 -0.76
CA ARG A 110 -9.03 -9.56 -0.91
C ARG A 110 -8.22 -8.65 0.00
N ALA A 111 -8.51 -7.34 0.05
CA ALA A 111 -7.87 -6.40 0.97
C ALA A 111 -8.01 -6.86 2.43
N TRP A 112 -9.19 -7.36 2.80
CA TRP A 112 -9.47 -7.86 4.13
C TRP A 112 -8.60 -9.06 4.52
N MET A 113 -8.46 -10.03 3.60
CA MET A 113 -7.81 -11.33 3.81
C MET A 113 -6.30 -11.31 3.59
N ASP A 114 -5.86 -10.71 2.48
CA ASP A 114 -4.50 -10.78 1.96
C ASP A 114 -3.69 -9.52 2.29
N GLY A 115 -4.36 -8.49 2.82
CA GLY A 115 -3.80 -7.16 3.00
C GLY A 115 -3.89 -6.33 1.72
N TYR A 116 -3.55 -5.05 1.84
CA TYR A 116 -3.71 -4.08 0.76
C TYR A 116 -2.60 -3.01 0.82
N GLU A 117 -2.44 -2.32 -0.29
CA GLU A 117 -1.76 -1.04 -0.38
C GLU A 117 -2.81 0.07 -0.52
N VAL A 118 -2.51 1.24 0.02
CA VAL A 118 -3.43 2.38 -0.11
C VAL A 118 -3.07 3.15 -1.36
N GLU A 119 -4.08 3.46 -2.18
CA GLU A 119 -3.95 4.34 -3.32
C GLU A 119 -3.34 5.66 -2.85
N LYS A 120 -2.15 5.98 -3.37
CA LYS A 120 -1.52 7.26 -3.10
C LYS A 120 -2.31 8.33 -3.83
N GLU A 121 -2.83 9.30 -3.10
CA GLU A 121 -3.55 10.42 -3.68
C GLU A 121 -2.66 11.17 -4.68
N GLN A 122 -3.15 11.39 -5.90
CA GLN A 122 -2.41 12.11 -6.93
C GLN A 122 -2.11 13.53 -6.46
N LEU A 123 -0.82 13.85 -6.38
CA LEU A 123 -0.35 15.19 -6.06
C LEU A 123 -0.15 16.01 -7.33
N TYR A 124 -0.32 17.33 -7.19
CA TYR A 124 -0.18 18.29 -8.26
C TYR A 124 0.73 19.46 -7.83
N TYR A 125 1.51 19.95 -8.77
CA TYR A 125 2.08 21.30 -8.72
C TYR A 125 1.06 22.31 -9.25
N VAL A 126 1.02 23.53 -8.71
CA VAL A 126 0.20 24.62 -9.28
C VAL A 126 1.13 25.62 -9.97
N LYS A 127 1.11 25.68 -11.31
CA LYS A 127 1.98 26.56 -12.10
C LYS A 127 1.23 27.81 -12.55
N LEU A 128 1.23 28.86 -11.70
CA LEU A 128 0.49 30.10 -11.96
C LEU A 128 1.14 31.00 -13.01
N ILE A 129 2.45 30.85 -13.23
CA ILE A 129 3.20 31.59 -14.24
C ILE A 129 4.04 30.61 -15.04
N ASP A 130 4.10 30.78 -16.36
CA ASP A 130 4.93 29.94 -17.23
C ASP A 130 6.43 30.32 -17.15
N GLN A 131 7.02 30.14 -15.96
CA GLN A 131 8.43 30.37 -15.65
C GLN A 131 8.92 29.32 -14.65
N ALA A 132 10.24 29.12 -14.55
CA ALA A 132 10.85 28.13 -13.66
C ALA A 132 10.52 28.36 -12.17
N THR A 133 10.23 29.60 -11.79
CA THR A 133 9.83 29.99 -10.41
C THR A 133 8.35 30.34 -10.31
N GLY A 134 7.52 29.85 -11.23
CA GLY A 134 6.09 30.13 -11.31
C GLY A 134 5.20 29.18 -10.51
N TYR A 135 5.76 28.34 -9.65
CA TYR A 135 5.02 27.34 -8.88
C TYR A 135 4.58 27.87 -7.53
N LEU A 136 3.36 27.54 -7.12
CA LEU A 136 2.81 27.89 -5.83
C LEU A 136 3.53 27.14 -4.71
N ASN A 137 4.07 27.90 -3.76
CA ASN A 137 4.65 27.37 -2.53
C ASN A 137 3.88 27.91 -1.32
N VAL A 138 3.53 27.00 -0.41
CA VAL A 138 2.83 27.32 0.85
C VAL A 138 3.76 27.00 2.01
N ARG A 139 4.02 28.00 2.86
CA ARG A 139 4.77 27.82 4.11
C ARG A 139 3.86 27.33 5.22
N SER A 140 4.44 26.73 6.26
CA SER A 140 3.72 26.24 7.45
C SER A 140 2.84 27.27 8.17
N ASP A 141 3.13 28.57 8.04
CA ASP A 141 2.30 29.66 8.58
C ASP A 141 1.22 30.17 7.60
N GLY A 142 1.02 29.47 6.48
CA GLY A 142 0.00 29.78 5.48
C GLY A 142 0.41 30.86 4.46
N CYS A 143 1.61 31.45 4.59
CA CYS A 143 2.13 32.38 3.60
C CYS A 143 2.31 31.69 2.24
N LYS A 144 1.82 32.34 1.18
CA LYS A 144 1.86 31.84 -0.20
C LYS A 144 2.87 32.66 -1.00
N SER A 145 3.69 31.98 -1.79
CA SER A 145 4.70 32.61 -2.64
C SER A 145 4.88 31.82 -3.93
N LEU A 146 5.56 32.40 -4.91
CA LEU A 146 5.94 31.72 -6.14
C LEU A 146 7.44 31.42 -6.12
N ASN A 147 7.80 30.16 -6.36
CA ASN A 147 9.19 29.74 -6.54
C ASN A 147 9.27 28.49 -7.42
N ASN A 148 10.42 27.81 -7.43
CA ASN A 148 10.58 26.50 -8.05
C ASN A 148 9.69 25.44 -7.36
N SER A 149 9.50 24.32 -8.04
CA SER A 149 8.65 23.21 -7.58
C SER A 149 9.29 22.34 -6.47
N VAL A 150 10.44 22.75 -5.91
CA VAL A 150 11.20 21.92 -4.96
C VAL A 150 10.56 21.95 -3.58
N GLN A 151 10.09 20.79 -3.13
CA GLN A 151 9.58 20.60 -1.77
C GLN A 151 10.73 20.58 -0.76
N ASN A 152 10.52 21.20 0.39
CA ASN A 152 11.44 21.18 1.54
C ASN A 152 10.68 21.41 2.85
N ASP A 153 11.38 21.34 3.99
CA ASP A 153 10.81 21.48 5.33
C ASP A 153 10.06 22.80 5.59
N ILE A 154 10.33 23.83 4.77
CA ILE A 154 9.71 25.16 4.91
C ILE A 154 8.53 25.30 3.95
N PHE A 155 8.64 24.75 2.73
CA PHE A 155 7.69 24.97 1.65
C PHE A 155 7.08 23.66 1.14
N LYS A 156 5.76 23.56 1.28
CA LYS A 156 4.93 22.60 0.55
C LYS A 156 4.74 23.11 -0.89
N THR A 157 5.07 22.28 -1.87
CA THR A 157 4.94 22.60 -3.31
C THR A 157 4.02 21.63 -4.06
N GLN A 158 3.67 20.52 -3.43
CA GLN A 158 2.79 19.48 -3.96
C GLN A 158 1.48 19.47 -3.16
N PHE A 159 0.35 19.41 -3.86
CA PHE A 159 -0.97 19.57 -3.27
C PHE A 159 -1.95 18.54 -3.82
N THR A 160 -2.92 18.13 -3.02
CA THR A 160 -4.06 17.35 -3.49
C THR A 160 -5.05 18.24 -4.24
N GLU A 161 -6.00 17.65 -4.98
CA GLU A 161 -7.07 18.45 -5.62
C GLU A 161 -7.87 19.24 -4.58
N ALA A 162 -8.17 18.62 -3.44
CA ALA A 162 -8.87 19.26 -2.32
C ALA A 162 -8.07 20.45 -1.75
N ASP A 163 -6.76 20.29 -1.55
CA ASP A 163 -5.87 21.36 -1.10
C ASP A 163 -5.92 22.56 -2.07
N ILE A 164 -5.82 22.30 -3.38
CA ILE A 164 -5.82 23.35 -4.40
C ILE A 164 -7.15 24.10 -4.38
N LYS A 165 -8.27 23.38 -4.37
CA LYS A 165 -9.61 23.99 -4.33
C LYS A 165 -9.87 24.75 -3.05
N ALA A 166 -9.35 24.28 -1.92
CA ALA A 166 -9.44 24.97 -0.62
C ALA A 166 -8.63 26.28 -0.60
N ILE A 167 -7.52 26.35 -1.35
CA ILE A 167 -6.78 27.60 -1.55
C ILE A 167 -7.56 28.55 -2.46
N ASP A 168 -7.88 28.09 -3.67
CA ASP A 168 -8.71 28.79 -4.65
C ASP A 168 -9.11 27.82 -5.76
N GLU A 169 -10.41 27.58 -5.95
CA GLU A 169 -10.92 26.67 -6.99
C GLU A 169 -10.40 26.98 -8.40
N ARG A 170 -10.11 28.26 -8.70
CA ARG A 170 -9.59 28.69 -10.01
C ARG A 170 -8.18 28.17 -10.25
N TYR A 171 -7.44 27.76 -9.22
CA TYR A 171 -6.08 27.26 -9.37
C TYR A 171 -6.02 25.86 -9.99
N TRP A 172 -7.13 25.13 -9.98
CA TRP A 172 -7.21 23.79 -10.55
C TRP A 172 -6.83 23.75 -12.03
N GLN A 173 -7.16 24.80 -12.80
CA GLN A 173 -6.79 24.88 -14.22
C GLN A 173 -5.26 24.97 -14.46
N PHE A 174 -4.48 25.27 -13.43
CA PHE A 174 -3.02 25.37 -13.47
C PHE A 174 -2.33 24.16 -12.81
N ALA A 175 -3.09 23.12 -12.45
CA ALA A 175 -2.58 21.91 -11.84
C ALA A 175 -1.78 21.08 -12.85
N VAL A 176 -0.57 20.68 -12.46
CA VAL A 176 0.32 19.81 -13.23
C VAL A 176 0.59 18.58 -12.37
N PRO A 177 0.25 17.36 -12.83
CA PRO A 177 0.43 16.16 -12.03
C PRO A 177 1.91 15.95 -11.69
N VAL A 178 2.19 15.55 -10.46
CA VAL A 178 3.51 15.07 -10.06
C VAL A 178 3.63 13.61 -10.53
N GLU A 179 4.56 13.35 -11.45
CA GLU A 179 4.87 11.99 -11.85
C GLU A 179 5.72 11.31 -10.76
N GLU A 180 5.26 10.16 -10.25
CA GLU A 180 6.12 9.34 -9.39
C GLU A 180 7.28 8.82 -10.24
N VAL A 181 8.52 9.17 -9.86
CA VAL A 181 9.70 8.52 -10.43
C VAL A 181 9.66 7.08 -9.92
N THR A 182 9.31 6.15 -10.79
CA THR A 182 9.45 4.71 -10.52
C THR A 182 10.94 4.40 -10.45
N GLU A 183 11.44 4.15 -9.23
CA GLU A 183 12.80 3.66 -8.98
C GLU A 183 12.95 2.18 -9.36
#